data_AF-A0A1I4FR90-F1
#
_entry.id   AF-A0A1I4FR90-F1
#
_cell.length_a   1.000
_cell.length_b   1.000
_cell.length_c   1.000
_cell.angle_alpha   90.00
_cell.angle_beta   90.00
_cell.angle_gamma   90.00
#
_symmetry.space_group_name_H-M   'P 1'
#
loop_
_entity.id
_entity.type
_entity.pdbx_description
1 polymer ?
#
loop_
_entity_poly.entity_id
_entity_poly.type
_entity_poly.pdbx_seq_one_letter_code
_entity_poly.pdbx_strand_id
1 'polypeptide(L)'
;MIINCFYDENMEYADIVYIPDVIRVDVEILYADFLKWIYDKCNNHKYWIIFNGEKVACNYGTSAFVEWINDNYMVQMMDKSYIIKKDSEMWDSRNRKLIF
;
A
#
# COMPACT_ATOMS: atom_id res chain seq x y z
N MET A 1 -7.08 -5.81 -10.69
CA MET A 1 -7.13 -6.80 -9.60
C MET A 1 -7.71 -6.17 -8.33
N ILE A 2 -8.28 -7.01 -7.45
CA ILE A 2 -8.71 -6.61 -6.11
C ILE A 2 -7.86 -7.38 -5.10
N ILE A 3 -7.36 -6.68 -4.08
CA ILE A 3 -6.54 -7.25 -3.01
C ILE A 3 -7.13 -6.91 -1.63
N ASN A 4 -6.79 -7.72 -0.63
CA ASN A 4 -7.09 -7.48 0.77
C ASN A 4 -5.81 -7.07 1.50
N CYS A 5 -5.79 -5.88 2.10
CA CYS A 5 -4.69 -5.38 2.91
C CYS A 5 -5.08 -5.46 4.38
N PHE A 6 -4.46 -6.38 5.12
CA PHE A 6 -4.71 -6.61 6.54
C PHE A 6 -3.77 -5.78 7.40
N TYR A 7 -4.23 -5.41 8.60
CA TYR A 7 -3.44 -4.64 9.57
C TYR A 7 -2.57 -5.51 10.48
N ASP A 8 -2.85 -6.81 10.53
CA ASP A 8 -2.13 -7.77 11.34
C ASP A 8 -2.29 -9.21 10.80
N GLU A 9 -1.63 -10.15 11.48
CA GLU A 9 -1.70 -11.58 11.17
C GLU A 9 -3.02 -12.25 11.55
N ASN A 10 -3.87 -11.59 12.35
CA ASN A 10 -5.17 -12.12 12.76
C ASN A 10 -6.19 -12.06 11.63
N MET A 11 -5.94 -11.22 10.62
CA MET A 11 -6.74 -11.09 9.39
C MET A 11 -8.24 -10.82 9.65
N GLU A 12 -8.55 -10.15 10.76
CA GLU A 12 -9.94 -9.85 11.14
C GLU A 12 -10.55 -8.75 10.26
N TYR A 13 -9.79 -7.69 10.02
CA TYR A 13 -10.20 -6.55 9.20
C TYR A 13 -9.23 -6.33 8.03
N ALA A 14 -9.78 -6.00 6.88
CA ALA A 14 -8.99 -5.63 5.70
C ALA A 14 -9.49 -4.35 5.02
N ASP A 15 -8.54 -3.54 4.56
CA ASP A 15 -8.79 -2.62 3.47
C ASP A 15 -8.91 -3.43 2.16
N ILE A 16 -10.00 -3.23 1.42
CA ILE A 16 -10.21 -3.81 0.10
C ILE A 16 -9.72 -2.79 -0.93
N VAL A 17 -8.73 -3.14 -1.74
CA VAL A 17 -8.07 -2.22 -2.67
C VAL A 17 -8.24 -2.68 -4.11
N TYR A 18 -8.60 -1.74 -4.98
CA TYR A 18 -8.53 -1.92 -6.42
C TYR A 18 -7.17 -1.46 -6.95
N ILE A 19 -6.53 -2.30 -7.76
CA ILE A 19 -5.32 -1.98 -8.51
C ILE A 19 -5.57 -2.31 -9.99
N PRO A 20 -5.57 -1.32 -10.89
CA PRO A 20 -5.63 -1.54 -12.34
C PRO A 20 -4.66 -2.63 -12.85
N ASP A 21 -5.17 -3.58 -13.64
CA ASP A 21 -4.39 -4.72 -14.17
C ASP A 21 -3.33 -4.30 -15.21
N VAL A 22 -3.36 -3.04 -15.65
CA VAL A 22 -2.34 -2.44 -16.52
C VAL A 22 -0.94 -2.51 -15.91
N ILE A 23 -0.83 -2.62 -14.58
CA ILE A 23 0.47 -2.64 -13.90
C ILE A 23 1.31 -3.87 -14.23
N ARG A 24 0.76 -5.01 -14.68
CA ARG A 24 1.52 -6.22 -15.11
C ARG A 24 2.69 -6.65 -14.20
N VAL A 25 2.70 -6.22 -12.94
CA VAL A 25 3.66 -6.58 -11.91
C VAL A 25 2.90 -7.30 -10.82
N ASP A 26 3.53 -8.33 -10.22
CA ASP A 26 2.94 -9.06 -9.12
C ASP A 26 2.77 -8.16 -7.89
N VAL A 27 1.68 -8.33 -7.15
CA VAL A 27 1.34 -7.40 -6.07
C VAL A 27 2.30 -7.51 -4.89
N GLU A 28 2.84 -8.71 -4.64
CA GLU A 28 3.88 -8.97 -3.66
C GLU A 28 5.19 -8.25 -4.03
N ILE A 29 5.50 -8.11 -5.33
CA ILE A 29 6.66 -7.35 -5.80
C ILE A 29 6.42 -5.84 -5.64
N LEU A 30 5.24 -5.34 -6.02
CA LEU A 30 4.86 -3.94 -5.79
C LEU A 30 4.95 -3.57 -4.32
N TYR A 31 4.47 -4.44 -3.45
CA TYR A 31 4.53 -4.23 -2.00
C TYR A 31 5.97 -4.24 -1.49
N ALA A 32 6.81 -5.16 -1.96
CA ALA A 32 8.24 -5.17 -1.58
C ALA A 32 8.96 -3.89 -2.05
N ASP A 33 8.64 -3.37 -3.23
CA ASP A 33 9.22 -2.13 -3.74
C ASP A 33 8.68 -0.89 -3.00
N PHE A 34 7.41 -0.90 -2.59
CA PHE A 34 6.86 0.11 -1.68
C PHE A 34 7.62 0.10 -0.34
N LEU A 35 7.87 -1.07 0.25
CA LEU A 35 8.60 -1.17 1.51
C LEU A 35 10.05 -0.65 1.38
N LYS A 36 10.72 -0.94 0.26
CA LYS A 36 12.04 -0.34 0.00
C LYS A 36 11.96 1.18 -0.10
N TRP A 37 10.95 1.70 -0.80
CA TRP A 37 10.77 3.13 -0.97
C TRP A 37 10.44 3.86 0.35
N ILE A 38 9.52 3.31 1.15
CA ILE A 38 9.02 3.93 2.39
C ILE A 38 10.08 3.91 3.52
N TYR A 39 11.01 2.96 3.50
CA TYR A 39 12.07 2.85 4.50
C TYR A 39 13.43 3.40 4.04
N ASP A 40 13.55 3.84 2.79
CA ASP A 40 14.75 4.52 2.32
C ASP A 40 14.85 5.92 2.95
N LYS A 41 15.84 6.09 3.83
CA LYS A 41 16.10 7.37 4.53
C LYS A 41 16.47 8.50 3.58
N CYS A 42 16.85 8.24 2.33
CA CYS A 42 17.06 9.26 1.32
C CYS A 42 15.75 9.82 0.76
N ASN A 43 14.64 9.08 0.85
CA ASN A 43 13.34 9.53 0.36
C ASN A 43 12.66 10.47 1.35
N ASN A 44 12.34 11.68 0.90
CA ASN A 44 11.66 12.70 1.71
C ASN A 44 10.15 12.65 1.46
N HIS A 45 9.47 11.68 2.08
CA HIS A 45 8.01 11.59 2.08
C HIS A 45 7.41 11.94 3.44
N LYS A 46 6.11 12.25 3.44
CA LYS A 46 5.34 12.70 4.62
C LYS A 46 5.18 11.65 5.73
N TYR A 47 5.43 10.37 5.43
CA TYR A 47 5.22 9.28 6.39
C TYR A 47 6.37 9.08 7.38
N TRP A 48 7.49 9.79 7.24
CA TRP A 48 8.59 9.70 8.20
C TRP A 48 8.20 10.34 9.54
N ILE A 49 8.37 9.60 10.63
CA ILE A 49 8.42 10.15 11.98
C ILE A 49 9.85 10.67 12.18
N ILE A 50 9.96 11.96 12.49
CA ILE A 50 11.23 12.65 12.73
C ILE A 50 11.36 12.95 14.21
N PHE A 51 12.46 12.51 14.82
CA PHE A 51 12.81 12.79 16.20
C PHE A 51 14.24 13.35 16.25
N ASN A 52 14.43 14.51 16.91
CA ASN A 52 15.71 15.21 16.96
C ASN A 52 16.37 15.46 15.58
N GLY A 53 15.56 15.69 14.55
CA GLY A 53 16.04 15.91 13.17
C GLY A 53 16.37 14.63 12.40
N GLU A 54 16.22 13.45 13.00
CA GLU A 54 16.49 12.16 12.37
C GLU A 54 15.20 11.40 12.04
N LYS A 55 15.22 10.68 10.92
CA LYS A 55 14.17 9.74 10.51
C LYS A 55 14.27 8.45 11.33
N VAL A 56 13.29 8.20 12.21
CA VAL A 56 13.34 7.10 13.19
C VAL A 56 12.35 5.97 12.91
N ALA A 57 11.19 6.26 12.32
CA ALA A 57 10.17 5.28 11.99
C ALA A 57 9.25 5.81 10.88
N CYS A 58 8.39 4.95 10.32
CA CYS A 58 7.36 5.38 9.37
C CYS A 58 5.97 5.15 9.96
N ASN A 59 5.08 6.13 9.81
CA ASN A 59 3.66 6.00 10.13
C ASN A 59 2.86 5.97 8.83
N TYR A 60 2.45 4.78 8.40
CA TYR A 60 1.70 4.57 7.18
C TYR A 60 0.65 3.48 7.35
N GLY A 61 -0.30 3.45 6.42
CA GLY A 61 -1.23 2.34 6.24
C GLY A 61 -1.50 2.14 4.76
N THR A 62 -2.56 1.41 4.42
CA THR A 62 -2.90 1.08 3.03
C THR A 62 -3.00 2.30 2.11
N SER A 63 -3.45 3.45 2.62
CA SER A 63 -3.53 4.69 1.83
C SER A 63 -2.18 5.17 1.31
N ALA A 64 -1.08 4.95 2.05
CA ALA A 64 0.26 5.30 1.61
C ALA A 64 0.73 4.45 0.44
N PHE A 65 0.39 3.15 0.46
CA PHE A 65 0.68 2.24 -0.63
C PHE A 65 -0.09 2.61 -1.89
N VAL A 66 -1.38 2.94 -1.76
CA VAL A 66 -2.22 3.39 -2.89
C VAL A 66 -1.69 4.69 -3.50
N GLU A 67 -1.33 5.67 -2.66
CA GLU A 67 -0.72 6.92 -3.11
C GLU A 67 0.60 6.65 -3.86
N TRP A 68 1.48 5.84 -3.29
CA TRP A 68 2.75 5.50 -3.90
C TRP A 68 2.59 4.79 -5.25
N ILE A 69 1.67 3.82 -5.38
CA ILE A 69 1.39 3.16 -6.67
C ILE A 69 0.96 4.21 -7.70
N ASN A 70 0.04 5.10 -7.32
CA ASN A 70 -0.51 6.10 -8.23
C ASN A 70 0.56 7.08 -8.74
N ASP A 71 1.50 7.43 -7.87
CA ASP A 71 2.57 8.39 -8.15
C ASP A 71 3.79 7.79 -8.86
N ASN A 72 3.99 6.47 -8.80
CA ASN A 72 5.17 5.82 -9.41
C ASN A 72 4.84 4.97 -10.64
N TYR A 73 3.69 4.29 -10.66
CA TYR A 73 3.33 3.36 -11.74
C TYR A 73 2.17 3.86 -12.60
N MET A 74 1.34 4.76 -12.07
CA MET A 74 0.11 5.19 -12.77
C MET A 74 0.13 6.64 -13.21
N VAL A 75 1.24 7.38 -13.15
CA VAL A 75 1.28 8.84 -13.36
C VAL A 75 0.47 9.30 -14.58
N GLN A 76 0.62 8.62 -15.72
CA GLN A 76 -0.05 8.95 -16.98
C GLN A 76 -1.33 8.15 -17.26
N MET A 77 -1.74 7.27 -16.36
CA MET A 77 -2.94 6.44 -16.52
C MET A 77 -4.18 7.20 -16.04
N MET A 78 -5.27 7.10 -16.80
CA MET A 78 -6.58 7.64 -16.40
C MET A 78 -7.20 6.80 -15.27
N ASP A 79 -7.01 5.49 -15.31
CA ASP A 79 -7.47 4.58 -14.27
C ASP A 79 -6.42 4.46 -13.15
N LYS A 80 -6.86 4.58 -11.90
CA LYS A 80 -6.01 4.73 -10.72
C LYS A 80 -6.35 3.68 -9.67
N SER A 81 -5.36 3.33 -8.84
CA SER A 81 -5.60 2.54 -7.64
C SER A 81 -6.41 3.33 -6.63
N TYR A 82 -7.33 2.67 -5.93
CA TYR A 82 -8.10 3.27 -4.84
C TYR A 82 -8.56 2.20 -3.84
N ILE A 83 -8.84 2.65 -2.61
CA ILE A 83 -9.45 1.79 -1.59
C ILE A 83 -10.95 1.72 -1.87
N ILE A 84 -11.45 0.51 -2.14
CA ILE A 84 -12.89 0.24 -2.34
C ILE A 84 -13.63 0.34 -1.01
N LYS A 85 -13.08 -0.25 0.04
CA LYS A 85 -13.69 -0.30 1.38
C LYS A 85 -12.61 -0.39 2.44
N LYS A 86 -12.80 0.33 3.55
CA LYS A 86 -11.90 0.26 4.71
C LYS A 86 -12.44 -0.65 5.80
N ASP A 87 -11.53 -1.18 6.62
CA ASP A 87 -11.84 -1.90 7.86
C ASP A 87 -12.94 -2.96 7.69
N SER A 88 -12.88 -3.73 6.60
CA SER A 88 -13.94 -4.69 6.26
C SER A 88 -13.70 -6.04 6.93
N GLU A 89 -14.67 -6.49 7.72
CA GLU A 89 -14.76 -7.88 8.22
C GLU A 89 -15.15 -8.88 7.12
N MET A 90 -15.70 -8.37 6.01
CA MET A 90 -16.12 -9.17 4.87
C MET A 90 -15.18 -8.94 3.70
N TRP A 91 -14.41 -9.95 3.33
CA TRP A 91 -13.46 -9.91 2.23
C TRP A 91 -13.47 -11.24 1.47
N ASP A 92 -13.14 -11.19 0.18
CA ASP A 92 -13.06 -12.41 -0.64
C ASP A 92 -11.71 -13.08 -0.42
N SER A 93 -11.73 -14.32 0.08
CA SER A 93 -10.51 -15.06 0.41
C SER A 93 -9.67 -15.48 -0.80
N ARG A 94 -10.22 -15.35 -2.01
CA ARG A 94 -9.53 -15.60 -3.28
C ARG A 94 -8.67 -14.41 -3.72
N ASN A 95 -8.91 -13.22 -3.17
CA ASN A 95 -8.07 -12.06 -3.45
C ASN A 95 -6.66 -12.27 -2.90
N ARG A 96 -5.68 -11.66 -3.56
CA ARG A 96 -4.32 -11.56 -3.02
C ARG A 96 -4.33 -10.81 -1.70
N LYS A 97 -3.38 -11.13 -0.83
CA LYS A 97 -3.32 -10.63 0.54
C LYS A 97 -2.00 -9.92 0.78
N LEU A 98 -2.06 -8.76 1.39
CA LEU A 98 -0.91 -8.06 1.97
C LEU A 98 -1.15 -7.83 3.45
N ILE A 99 -0.09 -7.81 4.25
CA ILE A 99 -0.12 -7.48 5.68
C ILE A 99 0.72 -6.23 5.85
N PHE A 100 0.17 -5.19 6.48
CA PHE A 100 0.80 -3.88 6.66
C PHE A 100 1.40 -3.69 8.04
#